data_AF-A0A9I9CHA4-F1
#
_entry.id   AF-A0A9I9CHA4-F1
#
_cell.length_a   1.000
_cell.length_b   1.000
_cell.length_c   1.000
_cell.angle_alpha   90.00
_cell.angle_beta   90.00
_cell.angle_gamma   90.00
#
_symmetry.space_group_name_H-M   'P 1'
#
loop_
_entity.id
_entity.type
_entity.pdbx_description
1 polymer ?
#
loop_
_entity_poly.entity_id
_entity_poly.type
_entity_poly.pdbx_seq_one_letter_code
_entity_poly.pdbx_strand_id
1 'polypeptide(L)'
;MKNAERIANFALAGLTLAPLVMKVDPNVNVVLTACLTVYVGCYRSVKPTPPSVSAMRKATLLPAIKRYLPDHWNEDAIVWRFPYFRALEIEFTRSQVVAAIPGTFFCAWYALKKHWLANNILGLAFCIQGIEMLSLGSFKTGAILLAGLFVYDIFWVFFTPVMVSVAKSFDAPIKLLFPTADAARPFSMLGLGDIVIPGIFVALALRFDASRGKDGQYFKSAFLGYSVGLVLTIIVMNWFQAAQPALLYIVPAVIGFLAAHVIWNGDVKPLLEFDESKTGIASEDGGEDDKGSKKE
;
A
#
# COMPACT_ATOMS: atom_id res chain seq x y z
N MET A 1 -14.36 10.29 -5.57
CA MET A 1 -13.42 9.22 -5.15
C MET A 1 -13.31 8.07 -6.15
N LYS A 2 -14.37 7.29 -6.43
CA LYS A 2 -14.30 6.07 -7.27
C LYS A 2 -13.77 6.28 -8.71
N ASN A 3 -14.01 7.44 -9.33
CA ASN A 3 -13.53 7.72 -10.70
C ASN A 3 -12.01 7.98 -10.76
N ALA A 4 -11.46 8.69 -9.78
CA ALA A 4 -10.02 8.96 -9.70
C ALA A 4 -9.22 7.67 -9.46
N GLU A 5 -9.73 6.78 -8.59
CA GLU A 5 -9.13 5.47 -8.35
C GLU A 5 -9.10 4.61 -9.62
N ARG A 6 -10.19 4.60 -10.41
CA ARG A 6 -10.25 3.86 -11.68
C ARG A 6 -9.22 4.38 -12.68
N ILE A 7 -9.16 5.70 -12.86
CA ILE A 7 -8.18 6.33 -13.75
C ILE A 7 -6.76 5.98 -13.31
N ALA A 8 -6.47 6.04 -12.01
CA ALA A 8 -5.15 5.68 -11.47
C ALA A 8 -4.81 4.19 -11.69
N ASN A 9 -5.78 3.28 -11.54
CA ASN A 9 -5.59 1.85 -11.85
C ASN A 9 -5.31 1.61 -13.35
N PHE A 10 -6.05 2.29 -14.23
CA PHE A 10 -5.79 2.21 -15.68
C PHE A 10 -4.42 2.80 -16.05
N ALA A 11 -4.04 3.92 -15.43
CA ALA A 11 -2.73 4.53 -15.61
C ALA A 11 -1.60 3.61 -15.14
N LEU A 12 -1.76 2.93 -13.99
CA LEU A 12 -0.78 1.97 -13.47
C LEU A 12 -0.64 0.76 -14.40
N ALA A 13 -1.76 0.22 -14.90
CA ALA A 13 -1.75 -0.86 -15.89
C ALA A 13 -1.06 -0.42 -17.20
N GLY A 14 -1.36 0.79 -17.69
CA GLY A 14 -0.69 1.35 -18.87
C GLY A 14 0.81 1.52 -18.66
N LEU A 15 1.22 2.06 -17.52
CA LEU A 15 2.62 2.35 -17.20
C LEU A 15 3.47 1.09 -17.00
N THR A 16 2.89 0.04 -16.40
CA THR A 16 3.54 -1.27 -16.26
C THR A 16 3.74 -1.99 -17.59
N LEU A 17 2.84 -1.78 -18.55
CA LEU A 17 2.94 -2.34 -19.90
C LEU A 17 3.74 -1.46 -20.87
N ALA A 18 3.88 -0.15 -20.59
CA ALA A 18 4.55 0.80 -21.48
C ALA A 18 5.98 0.39 -21.90
N PRO A 19 6.85 -0.16 -21.02
CA PRO A 19 8.18 -0.63 -21.40
C PRO A 19 8.20 -1.80 -22.39
N LEU A 20 7.05 -2.46 -22.65
CA LEU A 20 6.94 -3.50 -23.67
C LEU A 20 6.80 -2.93 -25.08
N VAL A 21 6.26 -1.70 -25.20
CA VAL A 21 5.87 -1.10 -26.47
C VAL A 21 6.80 0.05 -26.87
N MET A 22 7.32 0.80 -25.89
CA MET A 22 8.20 1.93 -26.12
C MET A 22 9.34 2.00 -25.10
N LYS A 23 10.45 2.62 -25.48
CA LYS A 23 11.55 2.93 -24.56
C LYS A 23 11.09 4.06 -23.63
N VAL A 24 10.84 3.72 -22.37
CA VAL A 24 10.50 4.69 -21.32
C VAL A 24 11.74 4.93 -20.47
N ASP A 25 11.97 6.18 -20.06
CA ASP A 25 13.01 6.49 -19.09
C ASP A 25 12.74 5.71 -17.78
N PRO A 26 13.69 4.88 -17.33
CA PRO A 26 13.49 4.01 -16.17
C PRO A 26 13.27 4.81 -14.88
N ASN A 27 13.93 5.96 -14.72
CA ASN A 27 13.79 6.79 -13.52
C ASN A 27 12.39 7.38 -13.44
N VAL A 28 11.88 7.90 -14.56
CA VAL A 28 10.52 8.44 -14.66
C VAL A 28 9.49 7.33 -14.40
N ASN A 29 9.70 6.15 -14.99
CA ASN A 29 8.80 5.02 -14.80
C ASN A 29 8.74 4.55 -13.34
N VAL A 30 9.89 4.51 -12.66
CA VAL A 30 9.99 4.18 -11.23
C VAL A 30 9.18 5.16 -10.38
N VAL A 31 9.38 6.47 -10.55
CA VAL A 31 8.65 7.49 -9.76
C VAL A 31 7.16 7.40 -10.02
N LEU A 32 6.74 7.38 -11.29
CA LEU A 32 5.33 7.36 -11.64
C LEU A 32 4.65 6.08 -11.15
N THR A 33 5.31 4.93 -11.27
CA THR A 33 4.77 3.66 -10.78
C THR A 33 4.62 3.68 -9.27
N ALA A 34 5.64 4.14 -8.53
CA ALA A 34 5.61 4.22 -7.08
C ALA A 34 4.52 5.19 -6.59
N CYS A 35 4.45 6.40 -7.15
CA CYS A 35 3.45 7.39 -6.81
C CYS A 35 2.02 6.91 -7.10
N LEU A 36 1.77 6.30 -8.27
CA LEU A 36 0.45 5.75 -8.61
C LEU A 36 0.07 4.59 -7.68
N THR A 37 1.03 3.75 -7.31
CA THR A 37 0.82 2.62 -6.39
C THR A 37 0.42 3.10 -5.01
N VAL A 38 1.14 4.09 -4.45
CA VAL A 38 0.79 4.70 -3.16
C VAL A 38 -0.57 5.38 -3.27
N TYR A 39 -0.82 6.16 -4.32
CA TYR A 39 -2.11 6.83 -4.52
C TYR A 39 -3.27 5.83 -4.53
N VAL A 40 -3.21 4.79 -5.37
CA VAL A 40 -4.25 3.74 -5.42
C VAL A 40 -4.39 3.04 -4.07
N GLY A 41 -3.27 2.68 -3.43
CA GLY A 41 -3.26 2.05 -2.12
C GLY A 41 -3.96 2.88 -1.06
N CYS A 42 -3.62 4.17 -0.94
CA CYS A 42 -4.24 5.09 0.02
C CYS A 42 -5.75 5.20 -0.19
N TYR A 43 -6.22 5.39 -1.43
CA TYR A 43 -7.65 5.53 -1.70
C TYR A 43 -8.44 4.23 -1.45
N ARG A 44 -7.85 3.06 -1.69
CA ARG A 44 -8.45 1.76 -1.32
C ARG A 44 -8.47 1.52 0.18
N SER A 45 -7.52 2.11 0.89
CA SER A 45 -7.38 2.02 2.34
C SER A 45 -8.52 2.71 3.11
N VAL A 46 -9.21 3.68 2.48
CA VAL A 46 -10.37 4.36 3.07
C VAL A 46 -11.65 3.57 2.73
N LYS A 47 -12.08 2.72 3.65
CA LYS A 47 -13.34 1.98 3.54
C LYS A 47 -14.47 2.74 4.26
N PRO A 48 -15.65 2.90 3.65
CA PRO A 48 -16.79 3.59 4.26
C PRO A 48 -17.42 2.80 5.42
N THR A 49 -17.00 1.55 5.65
CA THR A 49 -17.44 0.69 6.75
C THR A 49 -16.22 0.19 7.52
N PRO A 50 -16.20 0.27 8.86
CA PRO A 50 -15.13 -0.34 9.65
C PRO A 50 -15.03 -1.84 9.32
N PRO A 51 -13.82 -2.42 9.22
CA PRO A 51 -13.69 -3.85 9.01
C PRO A 51 -14.20 -4.56 10.27
N SER A 52 -15.36 -5.22 10.18
CA SER A 52 -15.74 -6.18 11.20
C SER A 52 -14.66 -7.26 11.30
N VAL A 53 -14.43 -7.84 12.47
CA VAL A 53 -13.48 -8.96 12.65
C VAL A 53 -13.80 -10.13 11.70
N SER A 54 -15.05 -10.25 11.26
CA SER A 54 -15.49 -11.18 10.21
C SER A 54 -15.02 -10.82 8.79
N ALA A 55 -14.79 -9.54 8.47
CA ALA A 55 -14.17 -9.09 7.22
C ALA A 55 -12.67 -9.35 7.17
N MET A 56 -11.99 -9.47 8.32
CA MET A 56 -10.58 -9.90 8.40
C MET A 56 -10.43 -11.39 8.11
N ARG A 57 -11.43 -12.20 8.49
CA ARG A 57 -11.48 -13.65 8.23
C ARG A 57 -11.89 -13.98 6.78
N LYS A 58 -12.75 -13.14 6.19
CA LYS A 58 -13.17 -13.26 4.79
C LYS A 58 -12.15 -12.55 3.89
N ALA A 59 -11.23 -13.31 3.29
CA ALA A 59 -10.38 -12.81 2.21
C ALA A 59 -11.27 -12.14 1.15
N THR A 60 -11.33 -10.80 1.21
CA THR A 60 -12.36 -10.02 0.54
C THR A 60 -12.02 -10.07 -0.93
N LEU A 61 -12.87 -10.72 -1.73
CA LEU A 61 -12.76 -10.60 -3.17
C LEU A 61 -12.68 -9.13 -3.56
N LEU A 62 -11.79 -8.83 -4.51
CA LEU A 62 -11.70 -7.50 -5.11
C LEU A 62 -13.14 -7.03 -5.44
N PRO A 63 -13.55 -5.82 -5.03
CA PRO A 63 -14.90 -5.31 -5.30
C PRO A 63 -15.27 -5.35 -6.79
N ALA A 64 -14.27 -5.34 -7.66
CA ALA A 64 -14.40 -5.50 -9.11
C ALA A 64 -14.89 -6.91 -9.53
N ILE A 65 -14.45 -7.97 -8.86
CA ILE A 65 -14.85 -9.36 -9.15
C ILE A 65 -16.24 -9.64 -8.56
N LYS A 66 -16.57 -9.03 -7.41
CA LYS A 66 -17.89 -9.17 -6.76
C LYS A 66 -19.06 -8.82 -7.68
N ARG A 67 -18.88 -7.90 -8.64
CA ARG A 67 -19.96 -7.49 -9.57
C ARG A 67 -20.28 -8.53 -10.66
N TYR A 68 -19.34 -9.43 -10.94
CA TYR A 68 -19.50 -10.44 -11.99
C TYR A 68 -19.88 -11.82 -11.44
N LEU A 69 -19.91 -11.98 -10.11
CA LEU A 69 -20.28 -13.24 -9.48
C LEU A 69 -21.70 -13.16 -8.92
N PRO A 70 -22.50 -14.24 -9.02
CA PRO A 70 -23.82 -14.32 -8.41
C PRO A 70 -23.77 -14.13 -6.89
N ASP A 71 -24.74 -13.41 -6.31
CA ASP A 71 -24.74 -13.07 -4.87
C ASP A 71 -24.69 -14.32 -3.96
N HIS A 72 -25.37 -15.40 -4.34
CA HIS A 72 -25.37 -16.68 -3.61
C HIS A 72 -23.98 -17.35 -3.51
N TRP A 73 -23.01 -16.99 -4.35
CA TRP A 73 -21.64 -17.52 -4.24
C TRP A 73 -20.82 -16.85 -3.15
N ASN A 74 -21.28 -15.71 -2.62
CA ASN A 74 -20.59 -14.96 -1.58
C ASN A 74 -21.14 -15.20 -0.16
N GLU A 75 -22.38 -15.69 -0.07
CA GLU A 75 -23.09 -15.86 1.20
C GLU A 75 -22.89 -17.27 1.79
N ASP A 76 -22.71 -18.29 0.94
CA ASP A 76 -22.45 -19.68 1.35
C ASP A 76 -20.97 -19.92 1.68
N ALA A 77 -20.55 -19.67 2.92
CA ALA A 77 -19.24 -20.07 3.41
C ALA A 77 -19.19 -21.59 3.65
N ILE A 78 -18.35 -22.31 2.89
CA ILE A 78 -18.10 -23.74 3.13
C ILE A 78 -17.11 -23.82 4.29
N VAL A 79 -17.62 -24.17 5.48
CA VAL A 79 -16.81 -24.35 6.69
C VAL A 79 -16.28 -25.77 6.71
N TRP A 80 -14.98 -25.95 6.45
CA TRP A 80 -14.32 -27.24 6.57
C TRP A 80 -13.72 -27.40 7.97
N ARG A 81 -14.25 -28.34 8.76
CA ARG A 81 -13.74 -28.67 10.09
C ARG A 81 -12.83 -29.89 10.01
N PHE A 82 -11.52 -29.70 10.19
CA PHE A 82 -10.59 -30.81 10.34
C PHE A 82 -10.67 -31.38 11.77
N PRO A 83 -10.99 -32.68 11.97
CA PRO A 83 -11.23 -33.25 13.29
C PRO A 83 -9.99 -33.27 14.20
N TYR A 84 -8.77 -33.13 13.64
CA TYR A 84 -7.51 -33.22 14.40
C TYR A 84 -6.88 -31.86 14.76
N PHE A 85 -7.26 -30.77 14.08
CA PHE A 85 -6.68 -29.43 14.29
C PHE A 85 -7.78 -28.44 14.65
N ARG A 86 -8.12 -28.37 15.94
CA ARG A 86 -9.21 -27.53 16.49
C ARG A 86 -9.00 -26.01 16.33
N ALA A 87 -7.84 -25.57 15.82
CA ALA A 87 -7.48 -24.16 15.62
C ALA A 87 -7.52 -23.69 14.16
N LEU A 88 -7.87 -24.56 13.21
CA LEU A 88 -7.85 -24.26 11.77
C LEU A 88 -9.26 -24.39 11.18
N GLU A 89 -10.12 -23.42 11.49
CA GLU A 89 -11.39 -23.23 10.78
C GLU A 89 -11.08 -22.53 9.46
N ILE A 90 -10.99 -23.30 8.37
CA ILE A 90 -10.83 -22.73 7.03
C ILE A 90 -12.22 -22.54 6.43
N GLU A 91 -12.67 -21.30 6.37
CA GLU A 91 -13.91 -20.89 5.71
C GLU A 91 -13.59 -20.53 4.25
N PHE A 92 -14.01 -21.35 3.29
CA PHE A 92 -13.87 -21.05 1.87
C PHE A 92 -15.19 -20.60 1.28
N THR A 93 -15.18 -19.44 0.64
CA THR A 93 -16.32 -18.95 -0.14
C THR A 93 -16.19 -19.47 -1.58
N ARG A 94 -17.27 -19.91 -2.23
CA ARG A 94 -17.23 -20.44 -3.63
C ARG A 94 -16.58 -19.46 -4.60
N SER A 95 -16.83 -18.17 -4.36
CA SER A 95 -16.28 -17.06 -5.10
C SER A 95 -14.74 -16.95 -4.98
N GLN A 96 -14.15 -17.34 -3.84
CA GLN A 96 -12.70 -17.38 -3.64
C GLN A 96 -12.05 -18.55 -4.40
N VAL A 97 -12.71 -19.71 -4.45
CA VAL A 97 -12.22 -20.87 -5.21
C VAL A 97 -12.13 -20.54 -6.69
N VAL A 98 -13.16 -19.89 -7.24
CA VAL A 98 -13.19 -19.49 -8.66
C VAL A 98 -12.14 -18.44 -8.97
N ALA A 99 -11.92 -17.46 -8.08
CA ALA A 99 -10.89 -16.45 -8.24
C ALA A 99 -9.46 -16.99 -8.04
N ALA A 100 -9.29 -18.06 -7.24
CA ALA A 100 -8.01 -18.69 -7.00
C ALA A 100 -7.47 -19.40 -8.25
N ILE A 101 -8.33 -20.00 -9.08
CA ILE A 101 -7.91 -20.75 -10.29
C ILE A 101 -7.00 -19.92 -11.24
N PRO A 102 -7.42 -18.73 -11.73
CA PRO A 102 -6.55 -17.90 -12.58
C PRO A 102 -5.34 -17.36 -11.81
N GLY A 103 -5.47 -17.08 -10.51
CA GLY A 103 -4.36 -16.65 -9.66
C GLY A 103 -3.27 -17.72 -9.54
N THR A 104 -3.66 -18.98 -9.31
CA THR A 104 -2.75 -20.12 -9.25
C THR A 104 -2.05 -20.33 -10.60
N PHE A 105 -2.77 -20.21 -11.72
CA PHE A 105 -2.17 -20.31 -13.05
C PHE A 105 -1.14 -19.20 -13.29
N PHE A 106 -1.44 -17.96 -12.90
CA PHE A 106 -0.52 -16.83 -13.00
C PHE A 106 0.73 -17.01 -12.12
N CYS A 107 0.55 -17.46 -10.87
CA CYS A 107 1.66 -17.76 -9.96
C CYS A 107 2.52 -18.92 -10.45
N ALA A 108 1.92 -19.97 -11.03
CA ALA A 108 2.65 -21.07 -11.65
C ALA A 108 3.48 -20.60 -12.85
N TRP A 109 2.90 -19.74 -13.72
CA TRP A 109 3.63 -19.13 -14.83
C TRP A 109 4.82 -18.29 -14.34
N TYR A 110 4.62 -17.49 -13.28
CA TYR A 110 5.71 -16.75 -12.63
C TYR A 110 6.82 -17.69 -12.12
N ALA A 111 6.47 -18.77 -11.42
CA ALA A 111 7.44 -19.72 -10.88
C ALA A 111 8.27 -20.40 -11.97
N LEU A 112 7.67 -20.66 -13.13
CA LEU A 112 8.34 -21.33 -14.27
C LEU A 112 9.20 -20.39 -15.12
N LYS A 113 8.75 -19.16 -15.38
CA LYS A 113 9.42 -18.22 -16.30
C LYS A 113 10.21 -17.12 -15.61
N LYS A 114 9.91 -16.81 -14.35
CA LYS A 114 10.44 -15.66 -13.60
C LYS A 114 10.46 -14.36 -14.42
N HIS A 115 9.40 -14.13 -15.20
CA HIS A 115 9.32 -12.96 -16.07
C HIS A 115 9.27 -11.67 -15.25
N TRP A 116 10.05 -10.66 -15.65
CA TRP A 116 10.11 -9.35 -14.98
C TRP A 116 8.74 -8.66 -14.87
N LEU A 117 7.88 -8.80 -15.89
CA LEU A 117 6.53 -8.23 -15.89
C LEU A 117 5.65 -8.88 -14.82
N ALA A 118 5.68 -10.22 -14.73
CA ALA A 118 4.94 -10.97 -13.72
C ALA A 118 5.42 -10.62 -12.30
N ASN A 119 6.74 -10.46 -12.14
CA ASN A 119 7.35 -9.99 -10.89
C ASN A 119 6.82 -8.61 -10.49
N ASN A 120 6.76 -7.65 -11.42
CA ASN A 120 6.26 -6.31 -11.15
C ASN A 120 4.76 -6.29 -10.84
N ILE A 121 3.95 -7.07 -11.57
CA ILE A 121 2.51 -7.18 -11.29
C ILE A 121 2.28 -7.72 -9.87
N LEU A 122 3.00 -8.78 -9.49
CA LEU A 122 2.92 -9.33 -8.11
C LEU A 122 3.41 -8.33 -7.07
N GLY A 123 4.56 -7.68 -7.31
CA GLY A 123 5.11 -6.68 -6.40
C GLY A 123 4.15 -5.51 -6.16
N LEU A 124 3.56 -4.96 -7.23
CA LEU A 124 2.58 -3.87 -7.13
C LEU A 124 1.30 -4.32 -6.41
N ALA A 125 0.83 -5.54 -6.68
CA ALA A 125 -0.31 -6.11 -5.96
C ALA A 125 -0.03 -6.22 -4.45
N PHE A 126 1.15 -6.70 -4.06
CA PHE A 126 1.58 -6.74 -2.67
C PHE A 126 1.69 -5.34 -2.05
N CYS A 127 2.19 -4.34 -2.80
CA CYS A 127 2.26 -2.97 -2.30
C CYS A 127 0.88 -2.38 -2.02
N ILE A 128 -0.04 -2.50 -2.99
CA ILE A 128 -1.41 -1.99 -2.83
C ILE A 128 -2.11 -2.70 -1.67
N GLN A 129 -1.98 -4.03 -1.60
CA GLN A 129 -2.58 -4.82 -0.53
C GLN A 129 -1.99 -4.47 0.85
N GLY A 130 -0.69 -4.25 0.92
CA GLY A 130 0.01 -3.82 2.14
C GLY A 130 -0.48 -2.47 2.64
N ILE A 131 -0.57 -1.47 1.76
CA ILE A 131 -1.08 -0.12 2.11
C ILE A 131 -2.58 -0.14 2.46
N GLU A 132 -3.35 -1.04 1.85
CA GLU A 132 -4.77 -1.21 2.16
C GLU A 132 -5.00 -1.83 3.55
N MET A 133 -4.28 -2.91 3.88
CA MET A 133 -4.53 -3.71 5.09
C MET A 133 -3.78 -3.23 6.32
N LEU A 134 -2.56 -2.70 6.16
CA LEU A 134 -1.75 -2.28 7.28
C LEU A 134 -2.21 -0.92 7.78
N SER A 135 -2.37 -0.82 9.10
CA SER A 135 -2.83 0.35 9.83
C SER A 135 -1.80 0.66 10.90
N LEU A 136 -1.37 1.91 11.01
CA LEU A 136 -0.41 2.31 12.05
C LEU A 136 -1.10 2.66 13.38
N GLY A 137 -2.43 2.79 13.39
CA GLY A 137 -3.23 3.16 14.56
C GLY A 137 -3.16 4.65 14.84
N SER A 138 -1.96 5.22 14.97
CA SER A 138 -1.76 6.64 15.29
C SER A 138 -0.53 7.22 14.57
N PHE A 139 -0.55 8.54 14.37
CA PHE A 139 0.58 9.27 13.77
C PHE A 139 1.84 9.19 14.64
N LYS A 140 1.70 9.02 15.97
CA LYS A 140 2.85 8.85 16.87
C LYS A 140 3.60 7.55 16.57
N THR A 141 2.87 6.44 16.51
CA THR A 141 3.43 5.13 16.15
C THR A 141 4.04 5.16 14.76
N GLY A 142 3.35 5.79 13.80
CA GLY A 142 3.88 5.97 12.44
C GLY A 142 5.18 6.77 12.40
N ALA A 143 5.26 7.89 13.13
CA ALA A 143 6.47 8.71 13.19
C ALA A 143 7.64 7.96 13.85
N ILE A 144 7.40 7.20 14.92
CA ILE A 144 8.42 6.37 15.58
C ILE A 144 8.92 5.28 14.64
N LEU A 145 8.01 4.57 13.95
CA LEU A 145 8.37 3.55 12.97
C LEU A 145 9.25 4.11 11.86
N LEU A 146 8.84 5.23 11.26
CA LEU A 146 9.58 5.88 10.17
C LEU A 146 10.94 6.42 10.63
N ALA A 147 11.01 7.01 11.84
CA ALA A 147 12.27 7.47 12.41
C ALA A 147 13.23 6.30 12.69
N GLY A 148 12.72 5.19 13.24
CA GLY A 148 13.52 3.99 13.46
C GLY A 148 14.06 3.41 12.15
N LEU A 149 13.22 3.37 11.11
CA LEU A 149 13.62 2.86 9.80
C LEU A 149 14.60 3.80 9.07
N PHE A 150 14.46 5.11 9.24
CA PHE A 150 15.42 6.10 8.77
C PHE A 150 16.82 5.85 9.36
N VAL A 151 16.92 5.64 10.68
CA VAL A 151 18.20 5.33 11.34
C VAL A 151 18.72 3.96 10.90
N TYR A 152 17.84 2.97 10.78
CA TYR A 152 18.19 1.63 10.30
C TYR A 152 18.84 1.68 8.90
N ASP A 153 18.21 2.38 7.95
CA ASP A 153 18.70 2.46 6.57
C ASP A 153 20.06 3.17 6.50
N ILE A 154 20.25 4.24 7.26
CA ILE A 154 21.56 4.93 7.36
C ILE A 154 22.63 4.01 7.93
N PHE A 155 22.32 3.31 9.03
CA PHE A 155 23.28 2.43 9.70
C PHE A 155 23.74 1.30 8.77
N TRP A 156 22.80 0.62 8.11
CA TRP A 156 23.13 -0.52 7.25
C TRP A 156 23.77 -0.14 5.93
N VAL A 157 23.46 1.03 5.37
CA VAL A 157 24.02 1.46 4.08
C VAL A 157 25.39 2.12 4.24
N PHE A 158 25.59 2.98 5.26
CA PHE A 158 26.84 3.73 5.38
C PHE A 158 27.87 3.10 6.33
N PHE A 159 27.46 2.38 7.37
CA PHE A 159 28.37 1.91 8.42
C PHE A 159 28.74 0.43 8.32
N THR A 160 28.07 -0.36 7.48
CA THR A 160 28.30 -1.81 7.38
C THR A 160 28.47 -2.26 5.91
N PRO A 161 29.49 -3.06 5.54
CA PRO A 161 29.65 -3.59 4.18
C PRO A 161 28.67 -4.74 3.83
N VAL A 162 27.51 -4.84 4.48
CA VAL A 162 26.53 -5.94 4.33
C VAL A 162 25.58 -5.73 3.15
N MET A 163 25.38 -4.50 2.68
CA MET A 163 24.50 -4.20 1.55
C MET A 163 24.97 -4.85 0.23
N VAL A 164 26.28 -5.10 0.08
CA VAL A 164 26.86 -5.69 -1.15
C VAL A 164 26.83 -7.22 -1.15
N SER A 165 26.70 -7.87 0.03
CA SER A 165 26.68 -9.33 0.16
C SER A 165 25.27 -9.93 0.13
N VAL A 166 24.24 -9.22 0.61
CA VAL A 166 22.84 -9.69 0.62
C VAL A 166 22.17 -9.53 -0.75
N ALA A 167 22.65 -8.60 -1.58
CA ALA A 167 22.12 -8.37 -2.93
C ALA A 167 22.39 -9.54 -3.91
N LYS A 168 23.29 -10.48 -3.59
CA LYS A 168 23.69 -11.60 -4.48
C LYS A 168 22.89 -12.89 -4.27
N SER A 169 22.04 -12.99 -3.25
CA SER A 169 21.49 -14.29 -2.79
C SER A 169 19.96 -14.40 -2.78
N PHE A 170 19.22 -13.37 -3.20
CA PHE A 170 17.75 -13.36 -3.12
C PHE A 170 17.07 -12.97 -4.45
N ASP A 171 16.65 -13.99 -5.20
CA ASP A 171 15.75 -13.91 -6.37
C ASP A 171 14.30 -14.14 -5.96
N ALA A 172 13.76 -13.25 -5.13
CA ALA A 172 12.37 -13.26 -4.70
C ALA A 172 11.63 -12.02 -5.23
N PRO A 173 10.28 -12.05 -5.37
CA PRO A 173 9.46 -10.92 -5.79
C PRO A 173 9.35 -9.83 -4.73
N ILE A 174 10.49 -9.33 -4.26
CA ILE A 174 10.68 -8.34 -3.20
C ILE A 174 11.07 -6.97 -3.81
N LYS A 175 11.33 -6.92 -5.13
CA LYS A 175 11.84 -5.74 -5.84
C LYS A 175 11.08 -5.52 -7.15
N LEU A 176 10.77 -4.27 -7.48
CA LEU A 176 10.31 -3.91 -8.82
C LEU A 176 11.52 -3.79 -9.76
N LEU A 177 11.41 -4.35 -10.95
CA LEU A 177 12.46 -4.42 -11.95
C LEU A 177 12.02 -3.70 -13.22
N PHE A 178 12.61 -2.56 -13.53
CA PHE A 178 12.34 -1.84 -14.77
C PHE A 178 13.52 -2.00 -15.73
N PRO A 179 13.30 -2.51 -16.96
CA PRO A 179 14.39 -2.70 -17.91
C PRO A 179 15.02 -1.35 -18.29
N THR A 180 16.33 -1.26 -18.19
CA THR A 180 17.12 -0.07 -18.55
C THR A 180 17.84 -0.31 -19.89
N ALA A 181 18.11 0.76 -20.65
CA ALA A 181 18.85 0.69 -21.91
C ALA A 181 20.36 0.43 -21.75
N ASP A 182 20.83 0.25 -20.51
CA ASP A 182 22.24 0.21 -20.14
C ASP A 182 22.67 -1.23 -19.83
N ALA A 183 23.66 -1.75 -20.57
CA ALA A 183 24.08 -3.14 -20.52
C ALA A 183 24.73 -3.54 -19.18
N ALA A 184 25.23 -2.57 -18.42
CA ALA A 184 25.88 -2.79 -17.12
C ALA A 184 24.90 -2.85 -15.94
N ARG A 185 23.70 -2.25 -16.08
CA ARG A 185 22.62 -2.27 -15.07
C ARG A 185 21.29 -2.53 -15.78
N PRO A 186 21.02 -3.78 -16.20
CA PRO A 186 19.88 -4.09 -17.06
C PRO A 186 18.52 -3.80 -16.41
N PHE A 187 18.47 -3.64 -15.08
CA PHE A 187 17.24 -3.31 -14.35
C PHE A 187 17.46 -2.20 -13.32
N SER A 188 16.61 -1.17 -13.35
CA SER A 188 16.43 -0.26 -12.22
C SER A 188 15.61 -0.98 -11.14
N MET A 189 16.13 -0.99 -9.92
CA MET A 189 15.55 -1.74 -8.78
C MET A 189 14.94 -0.76 -7.78
N LEU A 190 13.68 -0.99 -7.43
CA LEU A 190 13.02 -0.27 -6.33
C LEU A 190 12.56 -1.27 -5.27
N GLY A 191 12.89 -1.00 -4.00
CA GLY A 191 12.46 -1.82 -2.88
C GLY A 191 10.96 -1.66 -2.64
N LEU A 192 10.22 -2.77 -2.53
CA LEU A 192 8.79 -2.71 -2.20
C LEU A 192 8.55 -2.04 -0.83
N GLY A 193 9.51 -2.17 0.10
CA GLY A 193 9.46 -1.52 1.41
C GLY A 193 9.44 0.01 1.34
N ASP A 194 10.15 0.61 0.38
CA ASP A 194 10.24 2.05 0.19
C ASP A 194 8.95 2.67 -0.37
N ILE A 195 8.10 1.83 -0.98
CA ILE A 195 6.75 2.19 -1.42
C ILE A 195 5.77 2.00 -0.26
N VAL A 196 5.77 0.80 0.33
CA VAL A 196 4.76 0.40 1.31
C VAL A 196 4.88 1.18 2.61
N ILE A 197 6.09 1.31 3.17
CA ILE A 197 6.25 1.84 4.52
C ILE A 197 5.88 3.34 4.59
N PRO A 198 6.44 4.21 3.72
CA PRO A 198 5.96 5.59 3.62
C PRO A 198 4.50 5.67 3.16
N GLY A 199 4.07 4.77 2.26
CA GLY A 199 2.72 4.71 1.74
C GLY A 199 1.65 4.47 2.80
N ILE A 200 1.91 3.62 3.80
CA ILE A 200 0.99 3.40 4.93
C ILE A 200 0.85 4.69 5.76
N PHE A 201 1.92 5.45 5.96
CA PHE A 201 1.85 6.74 6.66
C PHE A 201 1.07 7.79 5.86
N VAL A 202 1.23 7.82 4.53
CA VAL A 202 0.40 8.67 3.65
C VAL A 202 -1.07 8.23 3.68
N ALA A 203 -1.35 6.92 3.76
CA ALA A 203 -2.71 6.40 3.90
C ALA A 203 -3.35 6.83 5.24
N LEU A 204 -2.57 6.85 6.33
CA LEU A 204 -3.02 7.37 7.63
C LEU A 204 -3.45 8.85 7.54
N ALA A 205 -2.70 9.68 6.79
CA ALA A 205 -3.07 11.08 6.51
C ALA A 205 -4.43 11.19 5.79
N LEU A 206 -4.69 10.31 4.83
CA LEU A 206 -5.97 10.27 4.12
C LEU A 206 -7.12 9.79 5.01
N ARG A 207 -6.88 8.81 5.88
CA ARG A 207 -7.88 8.33 6.85
C ARG A 207 -8.21 9.41 7.90
N PHE A 208 -7.22 10.21 8.30
CA PHE A 208 -7.43 11.38 9.15
C PHE A 208 -8.26 12.48 8.47
N ASP A 209 -7.99 12.75 7.18
CA ASP A 209 -8.81 13.68 6.41
C ASP A 209 -10.27 13.18 6.30
N ALA A 210 -10.44 11.89 6.01
CA ALA A 210 -11.74 11.25 5.88
C ALA A 210 -12.55 11.29 7.19
N SER A 211 -11.91 11.07 8.35
CA SER A 211 -12.57 11.14 9.66
C SER A 211 -13.08 12.55 10.01
N ARG A 212 -12.50 13.59 9.38
CA ARG A 212 -12.92 14.99 9.52
C ARG A 212 -13.84 15.46 8.40
N GLY A 213 -14.26 14.57 7.50
CA GLY A 213 -15.08 14.92 6.34
C GLY A 213 -14.39 15.84 5.34
N LYS A 214 -13.04 15.90 5.34
CA LYS A 214 -12.25 16.72 4.42
C LYS A 214 -11.74 15.89 3.25
N ASP A 215 -11.78 16.46 2.05
CA ASP A 215 -11.30 15.79 0.83
C ASP A 215 -9.76 15.92 0.67
N GLY A 216 -9.03 15.15 1.48
CA GLY A 216 -7.61 14.87 1.28
C GLY A 216 -6.69 16.09 1.46
N GLN A 217 -6.95 16.96 2.43
CA GLN A 217 -6.13 18.14 2.70
C GLN A 217 -4.72 17.78 3.16
N TYR A 218 -4.60 16.95 4.20
CA TYR A 218 -3.32 16.48 4.74
C TYR A 218 -2.70 15.39 3.87
N PHE A 219 -3.52 14.55 3.26
CA PHE A 219 -3.11 13.56 2.26
C PHE A 219 -2.34 14.21 1.11
N LYS A 220 -2.85 15.30 0.51
CA LYS A 220 -2.15 15.98 -0.58
C LYS A 220 -0.76 16.48 -0.17
N SER A 221 -0.62 16.99 1.06
CA SER A 221 0.69 17.43 1.57
C SER A 221 1.63 16.24 1.78
N ALA A 222 1.17 15.17 2.44
CA ALA A 222 1.97 13.98 2.68
C ALA A 222 2.37 13.27 1.37
N PHE A 223 1.45 13.19 0.40
CA PHE A 223 1.69 12.62 -0.93
C PHE A 223 2.66 13.47 -1.76
N LEU A 224 2.59 14.80 -1.63
CA LEU A 224 3.57 15.70 -2.22
C LEU A 224 4.96 15.47 -1.62
N GLY A 225 5.05 15.36 -0.29
CA GLY A 225 6.30 15.03 0.40
C GLY A 225 6.89 13.69 -0.06
N TYR A 226 6.05 12.66 -0.25
CA TYR A 226 6.47 11.38 -0.79
C TYR A 226 7.03 11.50 -2.22
N SER A 227 6.32 12.23 -3.09
CA SER A 227 6.72 12.44 -4.49
C SER A 227 8.04 13.23 -4.59
N VAL A 228 8.18 14.30 -3.80
CA VAL A 228 9.41 15.10 -3.72
C VAL A 228 10.57 14.26 -3.18
N GLY A 229 10.33 13.44 -2.15
CA GLY A 229 11.31 12.51 -1.61
C GLY A 229 11.83 11.54 -2.66
N LEU A 230 10.95 10.89 -3.42
CA LEU A 230 11.32 9.98 -4.52
C LEU A 230 12.07 10.67 -5.67
N VAL A 231 11.70 11.90 -6.02
CA VAL A 231 12.44 12.64 -7.06
C VAL A 231 13.83 12.99 -6.53
N LEU A 232 13.93 13.39 -5.26
CA LEU A 232 15.20 13.73 -4.64
C LEU A 232 16.13 12.50 -4.54
N THR A 233 15.62 11.31 -4.19
CA THR A 233 16.45 10.08 -4.18
C THR A 233 17.09 9.85 -5.54
N ILE A 234 16.33 10.00 -6.63
CA ILE A 234 16.83 9.79 -7.99
C ILE A 234 17.85 10.85 -8.38
N ILE A 235 17.58 12.13 -8.08
CA ILE A 235 18.52 13.22 -8.38
C ILE A 235 19.86 12.97 -7.69
N VAL A 236 19.84 12.59 -6.41
CA VAL A 236 21.08 12.37 -5.65
C VAL A 236 21.80 11.10 -6.13
N MET A 237 21.08 10.00 -6.40
CA MET A 237 21.68 8.80 -6.98
C MET A 237 22.34 9.07 -8.34
N ASN A 238 21.70 9.89 -9.19
CA ASN A 238 22.27 10.28 -10.48
C ASN A 238 23.47 11.22 -10.34
N TRP A 239 23.52 12.06 -9.30
CA TRP A 239 24.67 12.94 -9.07
C TRP A 239 25.89 12.18 -8.54
N PHE A 240 25.69 11.34 -7.53
CA PHE A 240 26.77 10.62 -6.84
C PHE A 240 27.15 9.30 -7.51
N GLN A 241 26.36 8.83 -8.48
CA GLN A 241 26.56 7.55 -9.20
C GLN A 241 26.65 6.32 -8.26
N ALA A 242 26.18 6.48 -7.02
CA ALA A 242 26.21 5.49 -5.96
C ALA A 242 24.78 5.23 -5.46
N ALA A 243 24.49 3.97 -5.12
CA ALA A 243 23.23 3.62 -4.51
C ALA A 243 23.15 4.21 -3.09
N GLN A 244 22.04 4.86 -2.79
CA GLN A 244 21.79 5.50 -1.51
C GLN A 244 20.49 4.98 -0.88
N PRO A 245 20.37 5.04 0.45
CA PRO A 245 19.16 4.61 1.14
C PRO A 245 17.98 5.50 0.71
N ALA A 246 16.91 4.92 0.16
CA ALA A 246 15.79 5.71 -0.37
C ALA A 246 15.01 6.41 0.76
N LEU A 247 14.90 5.75 1.91
CA LEU A 247 14.16 6.25 3.07
C LEU A 247 14.82 7.46 3.71
N LEU A 248 16.13 7.65 3.49
CA LEU A 248 16.89 8.83 3.90
C LEU A 248 16.22 10.13 3.43
N TYR A 249 15.64 10.12 2.23
CA TYR A 249 15.02 11.30 1.62
C TYR A 249 13.50 11.29 1.76
N ILE A 250 12.87 10.11 1.63
CA ILE A 250 11.42 10.00 1.68
C ILE A 250 10.87 10.30 3.09
N VAL A 251 11.48 9.74 4.14
CA VAL A 251 11.00 9.90 5.52
C VAL A 251 10.95 11.36 5.96
N PRO A 252 12.05 12.15 5.88
CA PRO A 252 12.01 13.55 6.29
C PRO A 252 11.11 14.38 5.38
N ALA A 253 10.99 14.06 4.09
CA ALA A 253 10.09 14.78 3.20
C ALA A 253 8.62 14.54 3.58
N VAL A 254 8.18 13.29 3.76
CA VAL A 254 6.79 12.97 4.10
C VAL A 254 6.39 13.55 5.46
N ILE A 255 7.22 13.34 6.49
CA ILE A 255 6.94 13.86 7.85
C ILE A 255 7.03 15.39 7.84
N GLY A 256 8.04 15.96 7.18
CA GLY A 256 8.26 17.41 7.14
C GLY A 256 7.14 18.17 6.44
N PHE A 257 6.71 17.73 5.26
CA PHE A 257 5.59 18.36 4.54
C PHE A 257 4.27 18.25 5.31
N LEU A 258 4.00 17.10 5.91
CA LEU A 258 2.81 16.92 6.75
C LEU A 258 2.86 17.83 7.99
N ALA A 259 3.98 17.81 8.72
CA ALA A 259 4.17 18.61 9.92
C ALA A 259 4.08 20.11 9.64
N ALA A 260 4.73 20.59 8.57
CA ALA A 260 4.66 22.00 8.16
C ALA A 260 3.21 22.43 7.86
N HIS A 261 2.45 21.61 7.13
CA HIS A 261 1.06 21.91 6.81
C HIS A 261 0.14 21.88 8.04
N VAL A 262 0.38 20.96 8.98
CA VAL A 262 -0.40 20.85 10.22
C VAL A 262 -0.09 22.02 11.16
N ILE A 263 1.18 22.43 11.25
CA ILE A 263 1.59 23.62 12.03
C ILE A 263 0.97 24.87 11.43
N TRP A 264 0.98 25.02 10.10
CA TRP A 264 0.37 26.14 9.40
C TRP A 264 -1.14 26.26 9.68
N ASN A 265 -1.84 25.13 9.75
CA ASN A 265 -3.28 25.09 10.02
C ASN A 265 -3.65 25.07 11.52
N GLY A 266 -2.67 24.96 12.43
CA GLY A 266 -2.91 24.86 13.87
C GLY A 266 -3.51 23.53 14.35
N ASP A 267 -3.54 22.50 13.50
CA ASP A 267 -4.22 21.21 13.71
C ASP A 267 -3.34 20.16 14.41
N VAL A 268 -2.31 20.59 15.15
CA VAL A 268 -1.30 19.69 15.75
C VAL A 268 -1.90 18.76 16.80
N LYS A 269 -2.76 19.27 17.70
CA LYS A 269 -3.37 18.44 18.75
C LYS A 269 -4.31 17.38 18.17
N PRO A 270 -5.25 17.72 17.27
CA PRO A 270 -6.09 16.73 16.61
C PRO A 270 -5.32 15.64 15.86
N LEU A 271 -4.20 15.99 15.22
CA LEU A 271 -3.36 15.01 14.52
C LEU A 271 -2.70 14.03 15.50
N LEU A 272 -2.15 14.53 16.61
CA LEU A 272 -1.46 13.71 17.60
C LEU A 272 -2.39 12.86 18.48
N GLU A 273 -3.64 13.28 18.61
CA GLU A 273 -4.70 12.56 19.33
C GLU A 273 -5.43 11.56 18.43
N PHE A 274 -5.23 11.64 17.12
CA PHE A 274 -5.86 10.72 16.18
C PHE A 274 -5.43 9.27 16.45
N ASP A 275 -6.45 8.42 16.59
CA ASP A 275 -6.35 7.00 16.79
C ASP A 275 -7.43 6.30 15.96
N GLU A 276 -7.00 5.47 15.02
CA GLU A 276 -7.86 4.71 14.12
C GLU A 276 -8.74 3.70 14.89
N SER A 277 -8.28 3.23 16.06
CA SER A 277 -9.06 2.28 16.88
C SER A 277 -10.28 2.93 17.53
N LYS A 278 -10.15 4.20 17.93
CA LYS A 278 -11.22 4.95 18.63
C LYS A 278 -12.33 5.40 17.68
N THR A 279 -11.99 5.63 16.41
CA THR A 279 -12.94 6.06 15.38
C THR A 279 -13.86 4.93 14.91
N GLY A 280 -13.46 3.66 15.04
CA GLY A 280 -14.31 2.50 14.71
C GLY A 280 -15.41 2.21 15.74
N ILE A 281 -15.19 2.55 17.01
CA ILE A 281 -16.13 2.25 18.12
C ILE A 281 -17.28 3.27 18.17
N ALA A 282 -17.03 4.53 17.81
CA ALA A 282 -18.06 5.59 17.84
C ALA A 282 -19.21 5.38 16.82
N SER A 283 -19.03 4.49 15.85
CA SER A 283 -20.06 4.13 14.86
C SER A 283 -20.94 2.94 15.26
N GLU A 284 -20.63 2.20 16.34
CA GLU A 284 -21.42 1.04 16.79
C GLU A 284 -22.50 1.38 17.83
N ASP A 285 -22.41 2.53 18.52
CA ASP A 285 -23.27 2.82 19.70
C ASP A 285 -24.34 3.91 19.47
N GLY A 286 -24.57 4.33 18.22
CA GLY A 286 -25.49 5.42 17.87
C GLY A 286 -26.81 5.00 17.22
N GLY A 287 -27.13 3.70 17.26
CA GLY A 287 -28.09 3.08 16.36
C GLY A 287 -29.20 2.26 17.00
N GLU A 288 -29.55 2.45 18.27
CA GLU A 288 -30.77 1.88 18.85
C GLU A 288 -31.25 2.76 20.03
N ASP A 289 -32.57 2.93 20.13
CA ASP A 289 -33.33 3.66 21.15
C ASP A 289 -33.68 5.15 20.90
N ASP A 290 -34.53 5.41 19.90
CA ASP A 290 -35.71 6.27 20.14
C ASP A 290 -36.89 5.92 19.20
N LYS A 291 -37.61 4.85 19.54
CA LYS A 291 -38.99 4.62 19.08
C LYS A 291 -39.79 4.01 20.22
N GLY A 292 -40.26 4.86 21.13
CA GLY A 292 -41.02 4.38 22.28
C GLY A 292 -41.78 5.41 23.09
N SER A 293 -42.45 6.41 22.50
CA SER A 293 -43.60 7.01 23.18
C SER A 293 -44.49 7.88 22.28
N LYS A 294 -45.75 7.45 22.16
CA LYS A 294 -47.01 8.20 21.91
C LYS A 294 -47.90 7.51 20.87
N LYS A 295 -48.67 6.54 21.37
CA LYS A 295 -50.05 6.27 20.99
C LYS A 295 -50.71 5.60 22.19
N GLU A 296 -51.37 6.42 23.02
CA GLU A 296 -52.77 6.32 23.45
C GLU A 296 -53.05 7.45 24.44
#